data_AF-A0A838YUV9-F1
#
_entry.id   AF-A0A838YUV9-F1
#
_cell.length_a   1.000
_cell.length_b   1.000
_cell.length_c   1.000
_cell.angle_alpha   90.00
_cell.angle_beta   90.00
_cell.angle_gamma   90.00
#
_symmetry.space_group_name_H-M   'P 1'
#
loop_
_entity.id
_entity.type
_entity.pdbx_description
1 polymer ?
#
loop_
_entity_poly.entity_id
_entity_poly.type
_entity_poly.pdbx_seq_one_letter_code
_entity_poly.pdbx_strand_id
1 'polypeptide(L)'
;MGHETVINYDLLNYLPIEIVSPNGTRVNYEYDYRFQKPTKITDENENITIYQYQEFGYISGIFKRGKEKESVGDVNSPSITYSYNLQKIPIYVEETKYSEHDPKSTSKFSKKRDFTDGFGRVIQLD
;
A
#
# COMPACT_ATOMS: atom_id res chain seq x y z
N MET A 1 22.53 -18.45 -19.76
CA MET A 1 23.22 -17.34 -19.06
C MET A 1 22.14 -16.34 -18.66
N GLY A 2 21.95 -16.05 -17.37
CA GLY A 2 21.14 -14.91 -16.91
C GLY A 2 19.66 -15.17 -16.57
N HIS A 3 19.36 -16.05 -15.61
CA HIS A 3 18.01 -16.19 -15.01
C HIS A 3 18.01 -15.90 -13.50
N GLU A 4 19.01 -15.16 -13.03
CA GLU A 4 19.20 -14.93 -11.61
C GLU A 4 18.50 -13.65 -11.19
N THR A 5 17.66 -13.76 -10.17
CA THR A 5 17.10 -12.63 -9.45
C THR A 5 18.01 -12.34 -8.26
N VAL A 6 18.50 -11.11 -8.17
CA VAL A 6 19.32 -10.66 -7.04
C VAL A 6 18.44 -9.88 -6.08
N ILE A 7 18.52 -10.21 -4.78
CA ILE A 7 17.81 -9.50 -3.72
C ILE A 7 18.86 -8.85 -2.83
N ASN A 8 18.82 -7.52 -2.76
CA ASN A 8 19.66 -6.73 -1.88
C ASN A 8 18.86 -6.38 -0.62
N TYR A 9 19.50 -6.50 0.54
CA TYR A 9 18.88 -6.24 1.84
C TYR A 9 19.41 -4.93 2.43
N ASP A 10 18.70 -4.45 3.45
CA ASP A 10 19.14 -3.33 4.29
C ASP A 10 20.49 -3.61 4.99
N LEU A 11 21.02 -2.60 5.69
CA LEU A 11 22.31 -2.70 6.39
C LEU A 11 22.34 -3.78 7.48
N LEU A 12 21.18 -4.22 7.97
CA LEU A 12 21.06 -5.26 8.98
C LEU A 12 20.82 -6.65 8.37
N ASN A 13 20.79 -6.74 7.03
CA ASN A 13 20.41 -7.93 6.27
C ASN A 13 19.03 -8.47 6.68
N TYR A 14 18.09 -7.58 6.99
CA TYR A 14 16.78 -7.95 7.51
C TYR A 14 15.66 -7.79 6.49
N LEU A 15 15.47 -6.58 5.94
CA LEU A 15 14.42 -6.31 4.95
C LEU A 15 15.01 -6.14 3.54
N PRO A 16 14.38 -6.71 2.49
CA PRO A 16 14.85 -6.55 1.12
C PRO A 16 14.56 -5.14 0.62
N ILE A 17 15.59 -4.39 0.22
CA ILE A 17 15.45 -3.01 -0.24
C ILE A 17 15.47 -2.86 -1.76
N GLU A 18 16.00 -3.87 -2.48
CA GLU A 18 16.01 -3.88 -3.94
C GLU A 18 15.94 -5.31 -4.46
N ILE A 19 15.13 -5.50 -5.51
CA ILE A 19 15.09 -6.74 -6.29
C ILE A 19 15.51 -6.41 -7.71
N VAL A 20 16.54 -7.08 -8.22
CA VAL A 20 17.02 -6.96 -9.59
C VAL A 20 16.65 -8.22 -10.36
N SER A 21 15.80 -8.06 -11.37
CA SER A 21 15.37 -9.15 -12.25
C SER A 21 16.46 -9.51 -13.26
N PRO A 22 16.41 -10.70 -13.89
CA PRO A 22 17.45 -11.12 -14.84
C PRO A 22 17.60 -10.22 -16.08
N ASN A 23 16.52 -9.51 -16.46
CA ASN A 23 16.51 -8.52 -17.52
C ASN A 23 17.06 -7.14 -17.10
N GLY A 24 17.56 -7.01 -15.86
CA GLY A 24 18.12 -5.79 -15.31
C GLY A 24 17.11 -4.79 -14.75
N THR A 25 15.80 -5.09 -14.79
CA THR A 25 14.80 -4.22 -14.15
C THR A 25 14.88 -4.30 -12.63
N ARG A 26 14.49 -3.21 -11.97
CA ARG A 26 14.68 -3.03 -10.52
C ARG A 26 13.36 -2.64 -9.87
N VAL A 27 13.09 -3.23 -8.71
CA VAL A 27 12.03 -2.79 -7.81
C VAL A 27 12.69 -2.40 -6.50
N ASN A 28 12.40 -1.20 -6.00
CA ASN A 28 12.99 -0.66 -4.78
C ASN A 28 11.93 -0.53 -3.68
N TYR A 29 12.33 -0.73 -2.44
CA TYR A 29 11.46 -0.72 -1.28
C TYR A 29 12.03 0.17 -0.18
N GLU A 30 11.18 0.98 0.43
CA GLU A 30 11.44 1.69 1.69
C GLU A 30 10.46 1.17 2.74
N TYR A 31 10.86 1.14 4.02
CA TYR A 31 10.11 0.50 5.09
C TYR A 31 9.89 1.40 6.31
N ASP A 32 8.76 1.20 6.98
CA ASP A 32 8.58 1.56 8.38
C ASP A 32 9.05 0.40 9.25
N TYR A 33 10.22 0.57 9.88
CA TYR A 33 10.83 -0.47 10.72
C TYR A 33 10.06 -0.76 12.02
N ARG A 34 9.13 0.11 12.45
CA ARG A 34 8.29 -0.14 13.63
C ARG A 34 7.33 -1.30 13.37
N PHE A 35 6.87 -1.42 12.13
CA PHE A 35 5.91 -2.43 11.71
C PHE A 35 6.49 -3.43 10.70
N GLN A 36 7.71 -3.19 10.22
CA GLN A 36 8.40 -3.98 9.18
C GLN A 36 7.57 -4.05 7.89
N LYS A 37 6.93 -2.93 7.51
CA LYS A 37 6.06 -2.84 6.33
C LYS A 37 6.59 -1.81 5.33
N PRO A 38 6.45 -2.03 4.01
CA PRO A 38 6.88 -1.06 3.01
C PRO A 38 6.10 0.24 3.11
N THR A 39 6.77 1.39 3.22
CA THR A 39 6.16 2.72 3.11
C THR A 39 6.17 3.22 1.68
N LYS A 40 7.12 2.75 0.86
CA LYS A 40 7.23 3.14 -0.55
C LYS A 40 7.76 1.98 -1.37
N ILE A 41 7.19 1.80 -2.55
CA ILE A 41 7.66 0.86 -3.57
C ILE A 41 7.82 1.64 -4.87
N THR A 42 9.00 1.56 -5.47
CA THR A 42 9.27 2.08 -6.81
C THR A 42 9.37 0.90 -7.77
N ASP A 43 8.45 0.83 -8.73
CA ASP A 43 8.37 -0.25 -9.71
C ASP A 43 9.46 -0.14 -10.80
N GLU A 44 9.51 -1.12 -11.70
CA GLU A 44 10.48 -1.17 -12.80
C GLU A 44 10.34 -0.03 -13.82
N ASN A 45 9.21 0.69 -13.82
CA ASN A 45 8.95 1.84 -14.67
C ASN A 45 9.17 3.17 -13.92
N GLU A 46 9.75 3.11 -12.72
CA GLU A 46 9.95 4.22 -11.79
C GLU A 46 8.65 4.83 -11.24
N ASN A 47 7.49 4.19 -11.41
CA ASN A 47 6.27 4.64 -10.74
C ASN A 47 6.33 4.31 -9.26
N ILE A 48 5.66 5.13 -8.46
CA ILE A 48 5.77 5.07 -7.01
C ILE A 48 4.42 4.70 -6.41
N THR A 49 4.41 3.67 -5.57
CA THR A 49 3.30 3.39 -4.65
C THR A 49 3.73 3.73 -3.22
N ILE A 50 2.99 4.60 -2.54
CA ILE A 50 3.24 4.96 -1.13
C ILE A 50 2.13 4.38 -0.27
N TYR A 51 2.51 3.78 0.84
CA TYR A 51 1.60 3.23 1.86
C TYR A 51 1.68 4.07 3.12
N GLN A 52 0.52 4.48 3.62
CA GLN A 52 0.39 5.11 4.92
C GLN A 52 -0.16 4.12 5.94
N TYR A 53 0.36 4.19 7.16
CA TYR A 53 -0.04 3.35 8.28
C TYR A 53 -0.42 4.21 9.50
N GLN A 54 -1.42 3.76 10.24
CA GLN A 54 -1.83 4.31 11.55
C GLN A 54 -1.25 3.47 12.69
N GLU A 55 -1.74 3.66 13.91
CA GLU A 55 -1.36 2.85 15.06
C GLU A 55 -1.49 1.35 14.77
N PHE A 56 -0.60 0.56 15.40
CA PHE A 56 -0.52 -0.90 15.20
C PHE A 56 -0.25 -1.36 13.76
N GLY A 57 0.14 -0.43 12.87
CA GLY A 57 0.51 -0.75 11.48
C GLY A 57 -0.70 -1.04 10.59
N TYR A 58 -1.90 -0.56 10.95
CA TYR A 58 -3.06 -0.62 10.06
C TYR A 58 -2.87 0.32 8.88
N ILE A 59 -3.15 -0.17 7.67
CA ILE A 59 -3.04 0.65 6.46
C ILE A 59 -4.14 1.71 6.47
N SER A 60 -3.83 2.96 6.14
CA SER A 60 -4.81 4.04 6.04
C SER A 60 -4.98 4.58 4.64
N GLY A 61 -3.94 4.50 3.83
CA GLY A 61 -3.93 5.12 2.51
C GLY A 61 -2.92 4.46 1.58
N ILE A 62 -3.28 4.44 0.30
CA ILE A 62 -2.38 4.06 -0.79
C ILE A 62 -2.38 5.17 -1.82
N PHE A 63 -1.21 5.74 -2.06
CA PHE A 63 -0.97 6.73 -3.09
C PHE A 63 -0.35 6.03 -4.29
N LYS A 64 -0.94 6.21 -5.46
CA LYS A 64 -0.39 5.78 -6.75
C LYS A 64 0.12 7.00 -7.49
N ARG A 65 1.44 7.13 -7.58
CA ARG A 65 2.13 8.27 -8.18
C ARG A 65 2.91 7.83 -9.42
N GLY A 66 3.15 8.79 -10.30
CA GLY A 66 4.17 8.65 -11.34
C GLY A 66 5.57 8.65 -10.76
N LYS A 67 6.55 9.03 -11.58
CA LYS A 67 7.95 9.09 -11.17
C LYS A 67 8.20 10.19 -10.16
N GLU A 68 9.27 10.07 -9.36
CA GLU A 68 9.57 11.03 -8.27
C GLU A 68 9.60 12.50 -8.73
N LYS A 69 10.10 12.74 -9.95
CA LYS A 69 10.24 14.07 -10.54
C LYS A 69 8.98 14.55 -11.27
N GLU A 70 7.99 13.68 -11.41
CA GLU A 70 6.75 13.96 -12.13
C GLU A 70 5.65 14.11 -11.08
N SER A 71 5.12 15.33 -10.91
CA SER A 71 4.01 15.60 -9.98
C SER A 71 2.68 15.10 -10.56
N VAL A 72 2.56 13.78 -10.76
CA VAL A 72 1.41 13.10 -11.37
C VAL A 72 0.92 11.95 -10.50
N GLY A 73 -0.38 11.66 -10.59
CA GLY A 73 -1.06 10.69 -9.75
C GLY A 73 -1.49 11.30 -8.41
N ASP A 74 -1.48 10.49 -7.36
CA ASP A 74 -1.89 10.86 -6.01
C ASP A 74 -0.84 11.76 -5.33
N VAL A 75 -0.86 13.06 -5.59
CA VAL A 75 0.12 14.00 -5.03
C VAL A 75 -0.22 14.39 -3.59
N ASN A 76 -1.48 14.76 -3.34
CA ASN A 76 -1.90 15.27 -2.02
C ASN A 76 -2.81 14.28 -1.29
N SER A 77 -3.64 13.55 -2.04
CA SER A 77 -4.66 12.65 -1.51
C SER A 77 -4.56 11.24 -2.11
N PRO A 78 -4.72 10.18 -1.31
CA PRO A 78 -4.64 8.81 -1.79
C PRO A 78 -5.90 8.39 -2.56
N SER A 79 -5.73 7.64 -3.65
CA SER A 79 -6.84 7.04 -4.40
C SER A 79 -7.52 5.88 -3.65
N ILE A 80 -6.88 5.31 -2.64
CA ILE A 80 -7.46 4.25 -1.80
C ILE A 80 -7.25 4.61 -0.34
N THR A 81 -8.32 4.58 0.46
CA THR A 81 -8.27 4.77 1.90
C THR A 81 -8.92 3.62 2.65
N TYR A 82 -8.49 3.44 3.90
CA TYR A 82 -9.03 2.43 4.80
C TYR A 82 -9.49 3.09 6.10
N SER A 83 -10.65 2.67 6.59
CA SER A 83 -11.15 3.02 7.91
C SER A 83 -11.58 1.77 8.67
N TYR A 84 -11.44 1.82 9.99
CA TYR A 84 -11.65 0.67 10.85
C TYR A 84 -12.66 0.99 11.93
N ASN A 85 -13.61 0.08 12.15
CA ASN A 85 -14.43 0.07 13.36
C ASN A 85 -14.05 -1.15 14.19
N LEU A 86 -13.19 -0.93 15.18
CA LEU A 86 -12.71 -1.98 16.09
C LEU A 86 -13.46 -2.02 17.42
N GLN A 87 -14.37 -1.06 17.66
CA GLN A 87 -15.01 -0.87 18.97
C GLN A 87 -16.40 -1.51 19.05
N LYS A 88 -17.05 -1.78 17.93
CA LYS A 88 -18.42 -2.32 17.88
C LYS A 88 -18.46 -3.58 17.04
N ILE A 89 -19.20 -4.57 17.50
CA ILE A 89 -19.46 -5.82 16.77
C ILE A 89 -20.67 -5.58 15.84
N PRO A 90 -20.60 -5.99 14.55
CA PRO A 90 -19.45 -6.62 13.91
C PRO A 90 -18.33 -5.60 13.66
N ILE A 91 -17.09 -6.03 13.97
CA ILE A 91 -15.90 -5.26 13.61
C ILE A 91 -15.82 -5.26 12.10
N TYR A 92 -15.38 -4.15 11.51
CA TYR A 92 -15.16 -4.10 10.08
C TYR A 92 -13.98 -3.23 9.69
N VAL A 93 -13.46 -3.51 8.51
CA VAL A 93 -12.64 -2.59 7.73
C VAL A 93 -13.46 -2.13 6.52
N GLU A 94 -13.43 -0.83 6.24
CA GLU A 94 -14.01 -0.24 5.05
C GLU A 94 -12.89 0.30 4.16
N GLU A 95 -12.80 -0.24 2.95
CA GLU A 95 -11.98 0.31 1.87
C GLU A 95 -12.83 1.31 1.08
N THR A 96 -12.30 2.50 0.84
CA THR A 96 -12.84 3.46 -0.14
C THR A 96 -11.86 3.60 -1.29
N LYS A 97 -12.33 3.37 -2.52
CA LYS A 97 -11.53 3.52 -3.74
C LYS A 97 -12.11 4.61 -4.62
N TYR A 98 -11.35 5.67 -4.83
CA TYR A 98 -11.72 6.79 -5.69
C TYR A 98 -11.53 6.45 -7.17
N SER A 99 -12.35 7.03 -8.03
CA SER A 99 -12.30 6.81 -9.48
C SER A 99 -11.20 7.60 -10.18
N GLU A 100 -10.59 8.56 -9.49
CA GLU A 100 -9.58 9.48 -10.01
C GLU A 100 -8.43 9.65 -9.02
N HIS A 101 -7.27 10.05 -9.55
CA HIS A 101 -6.09 10.37 -8.77
C HIS A 101 -6.21 11.73 -8.08
N ASP A 102 -5.55 11.87 -6.94
CA ASP A 102 -5.59 13.06 -6.09
C ASP A 102 -7.04 13.55 -5.82
N PRO A 103 -7.90 12.67 -5.26
CA PRO A 103 -9.33 12.93 -5.17
C PRO A 103 -9.65 14.15 -4.30
N LYS A 104 -10.72 14.84 -4.69
CA LYS A 104 -11.34 15.96 -3.97
C LYS A 104 -12.60 15.48 -3.26
N SER A 105 -13.21 16.36 -2.48
CA SER A 105 -14.46 16.06 -1.76
C SER A 105 -15.63 15.65 -2.67
N THR A 106 -15.61 16.04 -3.94
CA THR A 106 -16.64 15.73 -4.94
C THR A 106 -16.35 14.47 -5.77
N SER A 107 -15.20 13.84 -5.56
CA SER A 107 -14.76 12.69 -6.35
C SER A 107 -15.68 11.50 -6.14
N LYS A 108 -15.94 10.76 -7.22
CA LYS A 108 -16.70 9.50 -7.14
C LYS A 108 -15.82 8.41 -6.54
N PHE A 109 -16.45 7.51 -5.79
CA PHE A 109 -15.76 6.39 -5.16
C PHE A 109 -16.68 5.17 -5.07
N SER A 110 -16.07 4.00 -4.90
CA SER A 110 -16.74 2.79 -4.42
C SER A 110 -16.28 2.47 -3.00
N LYS A 111 -17.12 1.76 -2.25
CA LYS A 111 -16.81 1.27 -0.90
C LYS A 111 -16.96 -0.24 -0.83
N LYS A 112 -16.08 -0.87 -0.08
CA LYS A 112 -16.17 -2.29 0.29
C LYS A 112 -16.00 -2.41 1.80
N ARG A 113 -16.85 -3.19 2.46
CA ARG A 113 -16.71 -3.53 3.87
C ARG A 113 -16.45 -5.02 4.02
N ASP A 114 -15.42 -5.35 4.79
CA ASP A 114 -15.15 -6.71 5.23
C ASP A 114 -15.42 -6.77 6.74
N PHE A 115 -16.39 -7.58 7.13
CA PHE A 115 -16.77 -7.78 8.52
C PHE A 115 -16.00 -8.96 9.10
N THR A 116 -15.56 -8.81 10.35
CA THR A 116 -14.91 -9.86 11.11
C THR A 116 -15.50 -9.96 12.51
N ASP A 117 -15.53 -11.17 13.04
CA ASP A 117 -15.93 -11.45 14.41
C ASP A 117 -14.83 -11.17 15.44
N GLY A 118 -13.67 -10.65 15.00
CA GLY A 118 -12.49 -10.42 15.83
C GLY A 118 -11.57 -11.63 15.97
N PHE A 119 -11.97 -12.80 15.47
CA PHE A 119 -11.16 -14.03 15.41
C PHE A 119 -10.70 -14.35 13.98
N GLY A 120 -10.86 -13.40 13.05
CA GLY A 120 -10.44 -13.55 11.66
C GLY A 120 -11.44 -14.30 10.77
N ARG A 121 -12.66 -14.56 11.25
CA ARG A 121 -13.72 -15.15 10.43
C ARG A 121 -14.53 -14.05 9.76
N VAL A 122 -14.66 -14.14 8.44
CA VAL A 122 -15.53 -13.25 7.68
C VAL A 122 -16.97 -13.61 7.98
N ILE A 123 -17.71 -12.68 8.59
CA ILE A 123 -19.16 -12.81 8.72
C ILE A 123 -19.75 -12.14 7.47
N GLN A 124 -19.99 -12.93 6.43
CA GLN A 124 -20.87 -12.47 5.36
C GLN A 124 -22.31 -12.57 5.88
N LEU A 125 -23.00 -11.43 5.98
CA LEU A 125 -24.44 -11.40 6.18
C LEU A 125 -25.08 -11.30 4.79
N ASP A 126 -25.83 -12.33 4.42
CA ASP A 126 -26.58 -12.42 3.16
C ASP A 126 -27.69 -11.37 3.06
#